data_AF-A0A972PHM9-F1
#
_entry.id   AF-A0A972PHM9-F1
#
_cell.length_a   1.000
_cell.length_b   1.000
_cell.length_c   1.000
_cell.angle_alpha   90.00
_cell.angle_beta   90.00
_cell.angle_gamma   90.00
#
_symmetry.space_group_name_H-M   'P 1'
#
loop_
_entity.id
_entity.type
_entity.pdbx_description
1 polymer ?
#
loop_
_entity_poly.entity_id
_entity_poly.type
_entity_poly.pdbx_seq_one_letter_code
_entity_poly.pdbx_strand_id
1 'polypeptide(L)'
;GFTGKADAWADRNFIIFLPAVALLLYAAMTALGRYPHKFNYFWAITPENARVQYRLARTFFIVVKTEVVWSFAYVQWKSIQVALGQAEGLGAAWTPVFLLVVFGTLGLYLYRASLFK
;
A
#
# COMPACT_ATOMS: atom_id res chain seq x y z
N GLY A 1 17.97 -8.42 1.95
CA GLY A 1 18.09 -8.35 3.43
C GLY A 1 17.89 -6.93 3.94
N PHE A 2 17.92 -6.68 5.26
CA PHE A 2 17.71 -5.35 5.90
C PHE A 2 18.63 -4.23 5.37
N THR A 3 19.68 -4.59 4.64
CA THR A 3 20.62 -3.68 3.97
C THR A 3 20.05 -3.00 2.73
N GLY A 4 18.91 -3.46 2.19
CA GLY A 4 18.27 -2.88 1.01
C GLY A 4 19.07 -3.04 -0.29
N LYS A 5 20.08 -3.92 -0.31
CA LYS A 5 20.91 -4.22 -1.47
C LYS A 5 20.15 -5.08 -2.49
N ALA A 6 20.41 -4.85 -3.77
CA ALA A 6 19.87 -5.65 -4.86
C ALA A 6 20.36 -7.11 -4.76
N ASP A 7 19.44 -8.06 -4.88
CA ASP A 7 19.69 -9.50 -4.70
C ASP A 7 19.48 -10.34 -5.98
N ALA A 8 19.18 -9.70 -7.12
CA ALA A 8 19.05 -10.39 -8.41
C ALA A 8 19.57 -9.58 -9.60
N TRP A 9 20.24 -10.26 -10.53
CA TRP A 9 20.52 -9.77 -11.89
C TRP A 9 19.32 -10.14 -12.76
N ALA A 10 18.34 -9.25 -12.86
CA ALA A 10 17.18 -9.46 -13.73
C ALA A 10 17.41 -8.85 -15.12
N ASP A 11 16.96 -9.56 -16.15
CA ASP A 11 17.05 -9.15 -17.55
C ASP A 11 16.39 -7.77 -17.79
N ARG A 12 16.75 -7.05 -18.85
CA ARG A 12 16.30 -5.66 -19.11
C ARG A 12 14.77 -5.52 -19.14
N ASN A 13 14.06 -6.59 -19.46
CA ASN A 13 12.60 -6.69 -19.45
C ASN A 13 11.97 -6.70 -18.05
N PHE A 14 12.73 -6.81 -16.97
CA PHE A 14 12.19 -6.80 -15.61
C PHE A 14 11.70 -5.41 -15.16
N ILE A 15 12.07 -4.35 -15.88
CA ILE A 15 11.64 -2.97 -15.63
C ILE A 15 10.11 -2.84 -15.74
N ILE A 16 9.45 -3.61 -16.62
CA ILE A 16 7.99 -3.56 -16.79
C ILE A 16 7.23 -4.47 -15.82
N PHE A 17 7.91 -5.40 -15.15
CA PHE A 17 7.29 -6.35 -14.24
C PHE A 17 6.66 -5.65 -13.03
N LEU A 18 7.41 -4.76 -12.36
CA LEU A 18 6.91 -4.01 -11.21
C LEU A 18 5.69 -3.12 -11.56
N PRO A 19 5.71 -2.32 -12.64
CA PRO A 19 4.54 -1.59 -13.11
C PRO A 19 3.33 -2.49 -13.41
N ALA A 20 3.53 -3.65 -14.03
CA ALA A 20 2.45 -4.59 -14.32
C ALA A 20 1.81 -5.15 -13.04
N VAL A 21 2.62 -5.52 -12.04
CA VAL A 21 2.15 -5.95 -10.73
C VAL A 21 1.42 -4.81 -10.01
N ALA A 22 1.94 -3.58 -10.07
CA ALA A 22 1.29 -2.41 -9.47
C ALA A 22 -0.10 -2.16 -10.06
N LEU A 23 -0.23 -2.27 -11.39
CA LEU A 23 -1.52 -2.13 -12.08
C LEU A 23 -2.50 -3.23 -11.70
N LEU A 24 -2.04 -4.48 -11.63
CA LEU A 24 -2.87 -5.61 -11.23
C LEU A 24 -3.37 -5.46 -9.79
N LEU A 25 -2.49 -5.08 -8.86
CA LEU A 25 -2.85 -4.80 -7.47
C LEU A 25 -3.83 -3.63 -7.37
N TYR A 26 -3.58 -2.55 -8.11
CA TYR A 26 -4.47 -1.39 -8.15
C TYR A 26 -5.88 -1.76 -8.65
N ALA A 27 -5.96 -2.58 -9.70
CA ALA A 27 -7.22 -3.07 -10.23
C ALA A 27 -7.95 -3.98 -9.23
N ALA A 28 -7.25 -4.94 -8.63
CA ALA A 28 -7.80 -5.83 -7.59
C ALA A 28 -8.34 -5.04 -6.40
N MET A 29 -7.56 -4.08 -5.87
CA MET A 29 -7.99 -3.22 -4.77
C MET A 29 -9.17 -2.33 -5.15
N THR A 30 -9.23 -1.85 -6.39
CA THR A 30 -10.36 -1.04 -6.88
C THR A 30 -11.64 -1.87 -7.00
N ALA A 31 -11.54 -3.13 -7.42
CA ALA A 31 -12.66 -4.07 -7.44
C ALA A 31 -13.16 -4.37 -6.02
N LEU A 32 -12.26 -4.67 -5.08
CA LEU A 32 -12.59 -4.89 -3.66
C LEU A 32 -13.25 -3.66 -3.03
N GLY A 33 -12.69 -2.47 -3.27
CA GLY A 33 -13.18 -1.18 -2.77
C GLY A 33 -14.59 -0.80 -3.22
N ARG A 34 -15.16 -1.51 -4.21
CA ARG A 34 -16.51 -1.25 -4.74
C ARG A 34 -17.61 -1.88 -3.87
N TYR A 35 -17.27 -2.84 -3.00
CA TYR A 35 -18.22 -3.58 -2.17
C TYR A 35 -17.90 -3.48 -0.67
N PRO A 36 -17.95 -2.27 -0.07
CA PRO A 36 -17.59 -2.08 1.34
C PRO A 36 -18.43 -2.94 2.30
N HIS A 37 -19.70 -3.21 1.97
CA HIS A 37 -20.59 -4.05 2.78
C HIS A 37 -20.12 -5.52 2.92
N LYS A 38 -19.17 -5.99 2.10
CA LYS A 38 -18.59 -7.35 2.20
C LYS A 38 -17.32 -7.38 3.03
N PHE A 39 -16.87 -6.24 3.55
CA PHE A 39 -15.67 -6.19 4.38
C PHE A 39 -15.94 -6.74 5.77
N ASN A 40 -14.88 -7.30 6.37
CA ASN A 40 -14.89 -7.67 7.77
C ASN A 40 -14.63 -6.40 8.59
N TYR A 41 -15.64 -5.97 9.34
CA TYR A 41 -15.54 -4.84 10.26
C TYR A 41 -15.22 -5.34 11.67
N PHE A 42 -14.41 -4.57 12.41
CA PHE A 42 -14.05 -4.89 13.80
C PHE A 42 -15.22 -4.73 14.79
N TRP A 43 -16.24 -3.94 14.43
CA TRP A 43 -17.45 -3.71 15.22
C TRP A 43 -18.68 -4.10 14.42
N ALA A 44 -19.76 -4.41 15.14
CA ALA A 44 -21.04 -4.71 14.52
C ALA A 44 -21.56 -3.48 13.75
N ILE A 45 -22.01 -3.70 12.52
CA ILE A 45 -22.59 -2.64 11.71
C ILE A 45 -24.07 -2.50 12.07
N THR A 46 -24.45 -1.33 12.57
CA THR A 46 -25.84 -0.94 12.85
C THR A 46 -26.32 0.08 11.82
N PRO A 47 -27.64 0.27 11.65
CA PRO A 47 -28.18 1.28 10.72
C PRO A 47 -27.64 2.70 10.97
N GLU A 48 -27.35 3.04 12.22
CA GLU A 48 -26.88 4.36 12.66
C GLU A 48 -25.39 4.57 12.31
N ASN A 49 -24.55 3.53 12.46
CA ASN A 49 -23.11 3.63 12.22
C ASN A 49 -22.69 3.26 10.79
N ALA A 50 -23.53 2.52 10.04
CA ALA A 50 -23.18 1.94 8.74
C ALA A 50 -22.62 2.95 7.75
N ARG A 51 -23.25 4.13 7.65
CA ARG A 51 -22.82 5.18 6.71
C ARG A 51 -21.41 5.68 7.02
N VAL A 52 -21.07 5.82 8.30
CA VAL A 52 -19.75 6.30 8.74
C VAL A 52 -18.71 5.20 8.56
N GLN A 53 -19.01 3.98 8.98
CA GLN A 53 -18.12 2.83 8.87
C GLN A 53 -17.78 2.49 7.41
N TYR A 54 -18.76 2.53 6.51
CA TYR A 54 -18.54 2.28 5.08
C TYR A 54 -17.68 3.38 4.44
N ARG A 55 -17.90 4.64 4.83
CA ARG A 55 -17.07 5.76 4.37
C ARG A 55 -15.63 5.62 4.87
N LEU A 56 -15.44 5.32 6.16
CA LEU A 56 -14.12 5.12 6.75
C LEU A 56 -13.37 3.98 6.05
N ALA A 57 -14.01 2.83 5.84
CA ALA A 57 -13.39 1.70 5.16
C ALA A 57 -13.05 2.01 3.70
N ARG A 58 -13.94 2.71 2.97
CA ARG A 58 -13.65 3.13 1.59
C ARG A 58 -12.48 4.11 1.52
N THR A 59 -12.43 5.08 2.42
CA THR A 59 -11.30 6.02 2.51
C THR A 59 -10.01 5.29 2.84
N PHE A 60 -10.04 4.37 3.80
CA PHE A 60 -8.89 3.53 4.15
C PHE A 60 -8.35 2.77 2.92
N PHE A 61 -9.21 2.09 2.16
CA PHE A 61 -8.81 1.42 0.93
C PHE A 61 -8.20 2.36 -0.12
N ILE A 62 -8.71 3.60 -0.24
CA ILE A 62 -8.15 4.60 -1.16
C ILE A 62 -6.74 5.03 -0.71
N VAL A 63 -6.55 5.25 0.59
CA VAL A 63 -5.23 5.64 1.15
C VAL A 63 -4.22 4.51 0.97
N VAL A 64 -4.55 3.28 1.37
CA VAL A 64 -3.65 2.11 1.20
C VAL A 64 -3.32 1.88 -0.28
N LYS A 65 -4.30 2.03 -1.17
CA LYS A 65 -4.05 1.93 -2.62
C LYS A 65 -3.05 2.98 -3.11
N THR A 66 -3.16 4.20 -2.58
CA THR A 66 -2.22 5.29 -2.88
C THR A 66 -0.82 4.97 -2.36
N GLU A 67 -0.71 4.50 -1.12
CA GLU A 67 0.57 4.09 -0.50
C GLU A 67 1.26 2.99 -1.31
N VAL A 68 0.52 1.98 -1.77
CA VAL A 68 1.04 0.91 -2.62
C VAL A 68 1.57 1.46 -3.94
N VAL A 69 0.80 2.29 -4.65
CA VAL A 69 1.23 2.88 -5.93
C VAL A 69 2.50 3.71 -5.77
N TRP A 70 2.54 4.59 -4.75
CA TRP A 70 3.72 5.40 -4.45
C TRP A 70 4.94 4.54 -4.10
N SER A 71 4.73 3.45 -3.35
CA SER A 71 5.81 2.56 -2.96
C SER A 71 6.39 1.81 -4.15
N PHE A 72 5.54 1.31 -5.06
CA PHE A 72 6.00 0.67 -6.29
C PHE A 72 6.72 1.67 -7.21
N ALA A 73 6.24 2.91 -7.32
CA ALA A 73 6.91 3.96 -8.08
C ALA A 73 8.29 4.28 -7.51
N TYR A 74 8.41 4.40 -6.18
CA TYR A 74 9.69 4.63 -5.51
C TYR A 74 10.67 3.47 -5.72
N VAL A 75 10.22 2.23 -5.50
CA VAL A 75 11.04 1.02 -5.71
C VAL A 75 11.52 0.96 -7.16
N GLN A 76 10.64 1.20 -8.12
CA GLN A 76 10.99 1.21 -9.55
C GLN A 76 12.06 2.27 -9.86
N TRP A 77 11.88 3.49 -9.35
CA TRP A 77 12.86 4.57 -9.54
C TRP A 77 14.22 4.22 -8.92
N LYS A 78 14.23 3.70 -7.69
CA LYS A 78 15.46 3.26 -7.02
C LYS A 78 16.12 2.08 -7.73
N SER A 79 15.35 1.13 -8.26
CA SER A 79 15.90 0.03 -9.08
C SER A 79 16.62 0.55 -10.32
N ILE A 80 16.08 1.58 -10.99
CA ILE A 80 16.76 2.24 -12.13
C ILE A 80 18.06 2.91 -11.67
N GLN A 81 18.03 3.63 -10.55
CA GLN A 81 19.22 4.28 -9.98
C GLN A 81 20.32 3.26 -9.61
N VAL A 82 19.94 2.11 -9.07
CA VAL A 82 20.88 1.01 -8.77
C VAL A 82 21.46 0.43 -10.06
N ALA A 83 20.64 0.20 -11.09
CA ALA A 83 21.10 -0.29 -12.38
C ALA A 83 22.06 0.68 -13.08
N LEU A 84 21.90 1.99 -12.85
CA LEU A 84 22.81 3.04 -13.34
C LEU A 84 24.07 3.22 -12.46
N GLY A 85 24.22 2.46 -11.37
CA GLY A 85 25.31 2.62 -10.41
C GLY A 85 25.24 3.90 -9.57
N GLN A 86 24.11 4.61 -9.59
CA GLN A 86 23.88 5.87 -8.87
C GLN A 86 23.36 5.64 -7.43
N ALA A 87 22.99 4.40 -7.09
CA ALA A 87 22.57 4.01 -5.76
C ALA A 87 22.99 2.57 -5.44
N GLU A 88 23.21 2.26 -4.17
CA GLU A 88 23.55 0.91 -3.72
C GLU A 88 22.32 0.04 -3.40
N GLY A 89 21.14 0.66 -3.32
CA GLY A 89 19.91 -0.01 -2.91
C GLY A 89 18.77 0.96 -2.62
N LEU A 90 17.72 0.45 -1.97
CA LEU A 90 16.53 1.22 -1.55
C LEU A 90 16.84 2.24 -0.44
N GLY A 91 17.90 2.02 0.33
CA GLY A 91 18.26 2.81 1.50
C GLY A 91 17.70 2.23 2.80
N ALA A 92 18.49 2.29 3.88
CA ALA A 92 18.15 1.64 5.14
C ALA A 92 16.86 2.17 5.80
N ALA A 93 16.50 3.43 5.53
CA ALA A 93 15.28 4.05 6.06
C ALA A 93 14.01 3.66 5.30
N TRP A 94 14.11 3.08 4.10
CA TRP A 94 12.94 2.76 3.28
C TRP A 94 11.95 1.85 4.02
N THR A 95 12.43 0.70 4.49
CA THR A 95 11.60 -0.28 5.20
C THR A 95 10.92 0.27 6.46
N PRO A 96 11.62 0.91 7.42
CA PRO A 96 10.96 1.44 8.60
C PRO A 96 9.97 2.57 8.29
N VAL A 97 10.25 3.44 7.31
CA VAL A 97 9.31 4.49 6.89
C VAL A 97 8.07 3.88 6.23
N PHE A 98 8.24 2.92 5.34
CA PHE A 98 7.12 2.23 4.69
C PHE A 98 6.20 1.56 5.73
N LEU A 99 6.79 0.84 6.69
CA LEU A 99 6.02 0.20 7.78
C LEU A 99 5.30 1.25 8.64
N LEU A 100 5.96 2.35 9.00
CA LEU A 100 5.35 3.43 9.77
C LEU A 100 4.15 4.03 9.05
N VAL A 101 4.24 4.24 7.73
CA VAL A 101 3.13 4.78 6.93
C VAL A 101 1.96 3.79 6.90
N VAL A 102 2.19 2.53 6.54
CA VAL A 102 1.11 1.53 6.42
C VAL A 102 0.45 1.26 7.78
N PHE A 103 1.23 1.07 8.84
CA PHE A 103 0.69 0.85 10.19
C PHE A 103 0.07 2.12 10.78
N GLY A 104 0.61 3.30 10.45
CA GLY A 104 0.02 4.59 10.84
C GLY A 104 -1.36 4.78 10.23
N THR A 105 -1.52 4.47 8.94
CA THR A 105 -2.82 4.51 8.24
C THR A 105 -3.81 3.50 8.82
N LEU A 106 -3.37 2.28 9.12
CA LEU A 106 -4.20 1.28 9.81
C LEU A 106 -4.62 1.77 11.20
N GLY A 107 -3.68 2.27 12.00
CA GLY A 107 -3.95 2.79 13.34
C GLY A 107 -4.93 3.96 13.32
N LEU A 108 -4.77 4.89 12.39
CA LEU A 108 -5.69 6.01 12.20
C LEU A 108 -7.10 5.55 11.80
N TYR A 109 -7.20 4.57 10.90
CA TYR A 109 -8.48 3.99 10.51
C TYR A 109 -9.17 3.32 11.70
N LEU A 110 -8.46 2.46 12.45
CA LEU A 110 -9.01 1.78 13.61
C LEU A 110 -9.42 2.75 14.70
N TYR A 111 -8.59 3.76 14.99
CA TYR A 111 -8.92 4.80 15.95
C TYR A 111 -10.23 5.52 15.57
N ARG A 112 -10.34 5.98 14.32
CA ARG A 112 -11.56 6.66 13.85
C ARG A 112 -12.78 5.75 13.87
N ALA A 113 -12.64 4.51 13.43
CA ALA A 113 -13.73 3.55 13.42
C ALA A 113 -14.19 3.17 14.85
N SER A 114 -13.28 3.21 15.83
CA SER A 114 -13.60 2.95 17.25
C SER A 114 -14.44 4.05 17.91
N LEU A 115 -14.49 5.25 17.33
CA LEU A 115 -15.32 6.37 17.80
C LEU A 115 -16.79 6.22 17.38
N PHE A 116 -17.08 5.34 16.41
CA PHE A 116 -18.41 5.14 15.83
C PHE A 116 -18.82 3.65 15.89
N LYS A 117 -18.80 3.09 17.11
CA LYS A 117 -19.16 1.68 17.35
C LYS A 117 -20.62 1.36 17.03
#